data_AF-A0A382KZ19-F1
#
_entry.id   AF-A0A382KZ19-F1
#
_cell.length_a   1.000
_cell.length_b   1.000
_cell.length_c   1.000
_cell.angle_alpha   90.00
_cell.angle_beta   90.00
_cell.angle_gamma   90.00
#
_symmetry.space_group_name_H-M   'P 1'
#
loop_
_entity.id
_entity.type
_entity.pdbx_description
1 polymer ?
#
loop_
_entity_poly.entity_id
_entity_poly.type
_entity_poly.pdbx_seq_one_letter_code
_entity_poly.pdbx_strand_id
1 'polypeptide(L)'
;VNGLVLVLLFGGVVAVVGLAMTVYERRVRKQEHEEQLMAVLLTGAAAAIARAEPRELLAWQATAKTARRLFPDVVAAIESKGGEDFPIPKKIIEDAHAKWTAEWLAWERHHDADFRKRTSVLEAELQTAGQVHTPDGHARIAVLEDEKLQSYQRRYEEYVQIGKGLTELLAGNSK
;
A
#
# COMPACT_ATOMS: atom_id res chain seq x y z
N VAL A 1 40.99 36.21 48.93
CA VAL A 1 39.69 36.10 48.21
C VAL A 1 39.82 35.48 46.81
N ASN A 2 41.02 35.30 46.23
CA ASN A 2 41.12 34.95 44.81
C ASN A 2 41.08 33.45 44.45
N GLY A 3 41.40 32.53 45.35
CA GLY A 3 41.45 31.09 45.02
C GLY A 3 40.08 30.43 44.88
N LEU A 4 39.16 30.73 45.79
CA LEU A 4 37.82 30.10 45.82
C LEU A 4 36.94 30.54 44.64
N VAL A 5 37.07 31.81 44.23
CA VAL A 5 36.36 32.36 43.06
C VAL A 5 36.85 31.71 41.77
N LEU A 6 38.16 31.47 41.64
CA LEU A 6 38.75 30.80 40.48
C LEU A 6 38.32 29.34 40.35
N VAL A 7 38.24 28.61 41.47
CA VAL A 7 37.75 27.23 41.50
C VAL A 7 36.27 27.15 41.12
N LEU A 8 35.44 28.07 41.61
CA LEU A 8 34.01 28.13 41.27
C LEU A 8 33.77 28.48 39.80
N LEU A 9 34.56 29.42 39.24
CA LEU A 9 34.49 29.76 37.82
C LEU A 9 34.94 28.59 36.94
N PHE A 10 36.02 27.90 37.31
CA PHE A 10 36.50 26.74 36.55
C PHE A 10 35.51 25.57 36.60
N GLY A 11 34.93 25.30 37.78
CA GLY A 11 33.87 24.29 37.95
C GLY A 11 32.62 24.61 37.14
N GLY A 12 32.21 25.88 37.07
CA GLY A 12 31.10 26.33 36.24
C GLY A 12 31.33 26.12 34.75
N VAL A 13 32.54 26.42 34.24
CA VAL A 13 32.88 26.21 32.83
C VAL A 13 32.88 24.73 32.47
N VAL A 14 33.47 23.86 33.30
CA VAL A 14 33.48 22.41 33.07
C VAL A 14 32.06 21.83 33.08
N ALA A 15 31.19 22.30 33.98
CA ALA A 15 29.79 21.87 34.03
C ALA A 15 29.01 22.30 32.77
N VAL A 16 29.21 23.53 32.28
CA VAL A 16 28.57 24.03 31.05
C VAL A 16 29.05 23.27 29.82
N VAL A 17 30.35 22.99 29.73
CA VAL A 17 30.92 22.21 28.62
C VAL A 17 30.41 20.77 28.66
N GLY A 18 30.35 20.13 29.83
CA GLY A 18 29.78 18.79 29.99
C GLY A 18 28.29 18.73 29.62
N LEU A 19 27.52 19.73 30.02
CA LEU A 19 26.11 19.85 29.62
C LEU A 19 25.97 20.06 28.10
N ALA A 20 26.79 20.92 27.52
CA ALA A 20 26.79 21.16 26.07
C ALA A 20 27.17 19.89 25.29
N MET A 21 28.15 19.12 25.77
CA MET A 21 28.58 17.85 25.17
C MET A 21 27.47 16.79 25.22
N THR A 22 26.79 16.64 26.36
CA THR A 22 25.69 15.68 26.49
C THR A 22 24.47 16.07 25.65
N VAL A 23 24.16 17.37 25.54
CA VAL A 23 23.11 17.88 24.64
C VAL A 23 23.51 17.64 23.18
N TYR A 24 24.78 17.87 22.82
CA TYR A 24 25.29 17.63 21.49
C TYR A 24 25.20 16.14 21.11
N GLU A 25 25.67 15.23 21.96
CA GLU A 25 25.57 13.79 21.72
C GLU A 25 24.12 13.30 21.62
N ARG A 26 23.19 13.90 22.40
CA ARG A 26 21.76 13.58 22.28
C ARG A 26 21.19 14.08 20.96
N ARG A 27 21.62 15.25 20.47
CA ARG A 27 21.23 15.78 19.15
C ARG A 27 21.77 14.92 18.02
N VAL A 28 23.05 14.55 18.08
CA VAL A 28 23.67 13.67 17.07
C VAL A 28 22.96 12.31 17.03
N ARG A 29 22.75 11.67 18.19
CA ARG A 29 21.99 10.40 18.25
C ARG A 29 20.57 10.54 17.71
N LYS A 30 19.87 11.65 18.01
CA LYS A 30 18.53 11.92 17.47
C LYS A 30 18.57 12.06 15.94
N GLN A 31 19.55 12.80 15.42
CA GLN A 31 19.74 12.96 13.97
C GLN A 31 20.03 11.62 13.28
N GLU A 32 20.93 10.80 13.84
CA GLU A 32 21.23 9.47 13.31
C GLU A 32 19.97 8.57 13.28
N HIS A 33 19.15 8.61 14.33
CA HIS A 33 17.90 7.85 14.37
C HIS A 33 16.88 8.36 13.34
N GLU A 34 16.77 9.68 13.18
CA GLU A 34 15.89 10.29 12.17
C GLU A 34 16.35 9.96 10.74
N GLU A 35 17.66 9.96 10.48
CA GLU A 35 18.24 9.57 9.19
C GLU A 35 18.01 8.09 8.88
N GLN A 36 18.16 7.21 9.87
CA GLN A 36 17.84 5.79 9.74
C GLN A 36 16.35 5.56 9.46
N LEU A 37 15.47 6.27 10.17
CA LEU A 37 14.03 6.21 9.94
C LEU A 37 13.66 6.73 8.54
N MET A 38 14.24 7.84 8.09
CA MET A 38 14.07 8.32 6.73
C MET A 38 14.54 7.28 5.71
N ALA A 39 15.70 6.66 5.91
CA ALA A 39 16.22 5.65 5.01
C ALA A 39 15.27 4.45 4.91
N VAL A 40 14.73 3.96 6.03
CA VAL A 40 13.75 2.85 6.04
C VAL A 40 12.44 3.25 5.35
N LEU A 41 11.92 4.45 5.62
CA LEU A 41 10.69 4.94 5.02
C LEU A 41 10.85 5.14 3.50
N LEU A 42 11.96 5.72 3.06
CA LEU A 42 12.22 5.97 1.64
C LEU A 42 12.48 4.68 0.87
N THR A 43 13.22 3.73 1.44
CA THR A 43 13.49 2.44 0.78
C THR A 43 12.23 1.58 0.66
N GLY A 44 11.39 1.54 1.70
CA GLY A 44 10.11 0.83 1.63
C GLY A 44 9.14 1.47 0.63
N ALA A 45 9.07 2.81 0.60
CA ALA A 45 8.27 3.54 -0.38
C ALA A 45 8.76 3.29 -1.81
N ALA A 46 10.07 3.36 -2.04
CA ALA A 46 10.66 3.14 -3.35
C ALA A 46 10.37 1.72 -3.88
N ALA A 47 10.42 0.69 -3.04
CA ALA A 47 10.08 -0.67 -3.42
C ALA A 47 8.60 -0.80 -3.85
N ALA A 48 7.68 -0.22 -3.08
CA ALA A 48 6.25 -0.22 -3.38
C ALA A 48 5.95 0.56 -4.68
N ILE A 49 6.57 1.73 -4.85
CA ILE A 49 6.45 2.57 -6.06
C ILE A 49 7.00 1.86 -7.29
N ALA A 50 8.17 1.22 -7.19
CA ALA A 50 8.81 0.53 -8.31
C ALA A 50 7.96 -0.62 -8.86
N ARG A 51 7.22 -1.30 -7.98
CA ARG A 51 6.29 -2.37 -8.37
C ARG A 51 4.94 -1.82 -8.83
N ALA A 52 4.50 -0.71 -8.25
CA ALA A 52 3.19 -0.09 -8.49
C ALA A 52 2.03 -1.10 -8.36
N GLU A 53 2.21 -2.12 -7.52
CA GLU A 53 1.20 -3.15 -7.29
C GLU A 53 0.14 -2.61 -6.32
N PRO A 54 -1.16 -2.59 -6.71
CA PRO A 54 -2.20 -1.95 -5.91
C PRO A 54 -2.23 -2.35 -4.44
N ARG A 55 -2.02 -3.65 -4.14
CA ARG A 55 -2.04 -4.17 -2.77
C ARG A 55 -0.85 -3.69 -1.94
N GLU A 56 0.32 -3.61 -2.56
CA GLU A 56 1.53 -3.14 -1.90
C GLU A 56 1.45 -1.64 -1.61
N LEU A 57 0.89 -0.86 -2.54
CA LEU A 57 0.63 0.57 -2.33
C LEU A 57 -0.34 0.80 -1.16
N LEU A 58 -1.43 0.03 -1.07
CA LEU A 58 -2.40 0.12 0.02
C LEU A 58 -1.81 -0.31 1.37
N ALA A 59 -1.04 -1.40 1.40
CA ALA A 59 -0.33 -1.83 2.60
C ALA A 59 0.67 -0.77 3.08
N TRP A 60 1.41 -0.17 2.14
CA TRP A 60 2.39 0.86 2.44
C TRP A 60 1.72 2.15 2.97
N GLN A 61 0.54 2.51 2.48
CA GLN A 61 -0.22 3.66 2.99
C GLN A 61 -0.54 3.52 4.49
N ALA A 62 -0.94 2.32 4.95
CA ALA A 62 -1.23 2.08 6.36
C ALA A 62 0.03 2.28 7.23
N THR A 63 1.18 1.81 6.75
CA THR A 63 2.48 2.04 7.39
C THR A 63 2.84 3.52 7.42
N ALA A 64 2.66 4.23 6.30
CA ALA A 64 2.95 5.65 6.20
C ALA A 64 2.06 6.52 7.09
N LYS A 65 0.77 6.22 7.21
CA LYS A 65 -0.14 6.90 8.17
C LYS A 65 0.35 6.73 9.61
N THR A 66 0.80 5.52 9.95
CA THR A 66 1.37 5.24 11.28
C THR A 66 2.68 6.00 11.49
N ALA A 67 3.57 6.00 10.50
CA ALA A 67 4.82 6.75 10.53
C ALA A 67 4.59 8.26 10.69
N ARG A 68 3.63 8.85 9.95
CA ARG A 68 3.27 10.27 10.06
C ARG A 68 2.78 10.64 11.47
N ARG A 69 2.06 9.73 12.15
CA ARG A 69 1.61 9.95 13.53
C ARG A 69 2.75 9.85 14.55
N LEU A 70 3.67 8.91 14.35
CA LEU A 70 4.75 8.63 15.30
C LEU A 70 5.97 9.54 15.11
N PHE A 71 6.25 9.94 13.88
CA PHE A 71 7.44 10.69 13.47
C PHE A 71 7.09 11.84 12.52
N PRO A 72 6.26 12.82 12.95
CA PRO A 72 5.78 13.89 12.08
C PRO A 72 6.92 14.75 11.50
N ASP A 73 7.95 15.05 12.29
CA ASP A 73 9.10 15.85 11.86
C ASP A 73 9.90 15.16 10.74
N VAL A 74 10.05 13.84 10.82
CA VAL A 74 10.75 13.02 9.83
C VAL A 74 9.99 13.04 8.50
N VAL A 75 8.66 12.90 8.54
CA VAL A 75 7.82 12.94 7.34
C VAL A 75 7.85 14.33 6.69
N ALA A 76 7.76 15.40 7.48
CA ALA A 76 7.88 16.77 6.98
C ALA A 76 9.25 17.03 6.34
N ALA A 77 10.33 16.46 6.89
CA ALA A 77 11.66 16.54 6.31
C ALA A 77 11.77 15.79 4.96
N ILE A 78 11.04 14.68 4.78
CA ILE A 78 10.95 13.96 3.50
C ILE A 78 10.19 14.80 2.46
N GLU A 79 9.00 15.28 2.82
CA GLU A 79 8.11 16.04 1.93
C GLU A 79 8.76 17.35 1.46
N SER A 80 9.43 18.08 2.37
CA SER A 80 10.13 19.32 2.03
C SER A 80 11.30 19.12 1.04
N LYS A 81 11.91 17.94 1.01
CA LYS A 81 12.99 17.59 0.06
C LYS A 81 12.46 17.01 -1.25
N GLY A 82 11.37 16.26 -1.21
CA GLY A 82 10.79 15.56 -2.37
C GLY A 82 9.86 16.42 -3.22
N GLY A 83 9.22 17.45 -2.64
CA GLY A 83 8.27 18.31 -3.34
C GLY A 83 6.93 17.64 -3.67
N GLU A 84 6.70 16.42 -3.20
CA GLU A 84 5.46 15.66 -3.34
C GLU A 84 5.06 15.08 -1.97
N ASP A 85 3.77 14.79 -1.81
CA ASP A 85 3.24 14.19 -0.60
C ASP A 85 3.79 12.77 -0.42
N PHE A 86 4.53 12.57 0.67
CA PHE A 86 4.89 11.24 1.13
C PHE A 86 3.59 10.48 1.50
N PRO A 87 3.45 9.18 1.25
CA PRO A 87 4.48 8.22 0.82
C PRO A 87 4.55 7.90 -0.68
N ILE A 88 3.52 8.20 -1.46
CA ILE A 88 3.37 7.69 -2.83
C ILE A 88 2.88 8.85 -3.72
N PRO A 89 3.57 9.17 -4.82
CA PRO A 89 3.15 10.19 -5.76
C PRO A 89 1.75 9.93 -6.33
N LYS A 90 0.94 10.98 -6.51
CA LYS A 90 -0.42 10.88 -7.06
C LYS A 90 -0.45 10.10 -8.39
N LYS A 91 0.48 10.41 -9.29
CA LYS A 91 0.59 9.77 -10.60
C LYS A 91 0.77 8.25 -10.51
N ILE A 92 1.57 7.77 -9.55
CA ILE A 92 1.79 6.33 -9.36
C ILE A 92 0.49 5.64 -8.94
N ILE A 93 -0.33 6.30 -8.13
CA ILE A 93 -1.63 5.77 -7.69
C ILE A 93 -2.63 5.76 -8.86
N GLU A 94 -2.65 6.81 -9.68
CA GLU A 94 -3.48 6.88 -10.89
C GLU A 94 -3.09 5.78 -11.90
N ASP A 95 -1.78 5.60 -12.14
CA ASP A 95 -1.24 4.56 -13.01
C ASP A 95 -1.59 3.16 -12.49
N ALA A 96 -1.46 2.92 -11.17
CA ALA A 96 -1.84 1.65 -10.55
C ALA A 96 -3.36 1.40 -10.66
N HIS A 97 -4.19 2.43 -10.50
CA HIS A 97 -5.64 2.32 -10.66
C HIS A 97 -6.04 2.00 -12.11
N ALA A 98 -5.40 2.65 -13.09
CA ALA A 98 -5.60 2.37 -14.50
C ALA A 98 -5.18 0.93 -14.86
N LYS A 99 -4.01 0.48 -14.39
CA LYS A 99 -3.52 -0.90 -14.55
C LYS A 99 -4.50 -1.91 -13.95
N TRP A 100 -4.93 -1.70 -12.71
CA TRP A 100 -5.89 -2.59 -12.02
C TRP A 100 -7.22 -2.71 -12.77
N THR A 101 -7.73 -1.59 -13.29
CA THR A 101 -8.96 -1.58 -14.10
C THR A 101 -8.76 -2.33 -15.43
N ALA A 102 -7.62 -2.15 -16.10
CA ALA A 102 -7.32 -2.87 -17.32
C ALA A 102 -7.21 -4.39 -17.09
N GLU A 103 -6.60 -4.82 -15.98
CA GLU A 103 -6.50 -6.22 -15.58
C GLU A 103 -7.86 -6.85 -15.29
N TRP A 104 -8.74 -6.13 -14.58
CA TRP A 104 -10.12 -6.56 -14.35
C TRP A 104 -10.86 -6.78 -15.67
N LEU A 105 -10.83 -5.81 -16.58
CA LEU A 105 -11.50 -5.91 -17.87
C LEU A 105 -10.94 -7.03 -18.75
N ALA A 106 -9.63 -7.29 -18.68
CA ALA A 106 -9.00 -8.40 -19.39
C ALA A 106 -9.46 -9.74 -18.82
N TRP A 107 -9.50 -9.86 -17.49
CA TRP A 107 -10.00 -11.04 -16.80
C TRP A 107 -11.48 -11.31 -17.12
N GLU A 108 -12.33 -10.27 -17.09
CA GLU A 108 -13.77 -10.40 -17.36
C GLU A 108 -14.03 -10.96 -18.76
N ARG A 109 -13.34 -10.44 -19.77
CA ARG A 109 -13.44 -10.97 -21.15
C ARG A 109 -13.03 -12.43 -21.24
N HIS A 110 -11.98 -12.82 -20.53
CA HIS A 110 -11.50 -14.21 -20.51
C HIS A 110 -12.47 -15.14 -19.79
N HIS A 111 -12.98 -14.72 -18.63
CA HIS A 111 -13.99 -15.43 -17.84
C HIS A 111 -15.26 -15.70 -18.65
N ASP A 112 -15.79 -14.68 -19.31
CA ASP A 112 -16.98 -14.83 -20.15
C ASP A 112 -16.75 -15.76 -21.35
N ALA A 113 -15.57 -15.69 -21.98
CA ALA A 113 -15.22 -16.56 -23.08
C ALA A 113 -15.08 -18.03 -22.65
N ASP A 114 -14.45 -18.28 -21.50
CA ASP A 114 -14.29 -19.62 -20.93
C ASP A 114 -15.65 -20.24 -20.59
N PHE A 115 -16.50 -19.52 -19.87
CA PHE A 115 -17.82 -20.03 -19.51
C PHE A 115 -18.71 -20.23 -20.73
N ARG A 116 -18.66 -19.35 -21.74
CA ARG A 116 -19.38 -19.57 -23.01
C ARG A 116 -18.96 -20.88 -23.67
N LYS A 117 -17.65 -21.16 -23.74
CA LYS A 117 -17.13 -22.41 -24.29
C LYS A 117 -17.60 -23.62 -23.48
N ARG A 118 -17.49 -23.56 -22.15
CA ARG A 118 -17.90 -24.65 -21.25
C ARG A 118 -19.40 -24.95 -21.35
N THR A 119 -20.24 -23.92 -21.41
CA THR A 119 -21.68 -24.07 -21.62
C THR A 119 -21.97 -24.76 -22.94
N SER A 120 -21.38 -24.31 -24.05
CA SER A 120 -21.60 -24.96 -25.36
C SER A 120 -21.15 -26.43 -25.39
N VAL A 121 -20.04 -26.76 -24.71
CA VAL A 121 -19.59 -28.16 -24.58
C VAL A 121 -20.59 -28.98 -23.77
N LEU A 122 -21.03 -28.47 -22.62
CA LEU A 122 -22.00 -29.16 -21.76
C LEU A 122 -23.35 -29.37 -22.48
N GLU A 123 -23.85 -28.37 -23.19
CA GLU A 123 -25.07 -28.48 -23.98
C GLU A 123 -24.96 -29.55 -25.06
N ALA A 124 -23.83 -29.61 -25.78
CA ALA A 124 -23.59 -30.64 -26.79
C ALA A 124 -23.49 -32.06 -26.19
N GLU A 125 -22.85 -32.20 -25.01
CA GLU A 125 -22.81 -33.46 -24.27
C GLU A 125 -24.20 -33.91 -23.84
N LEU A 126 -24.98 -33.02 -23.25
CA LEU A 126 -26.35 -33.31 -22.81
C LEU A 126 -27.26 -33.65 -23.99
N GLN A 127 -27.10 -32.97 -25.13
CA GLN A 127 -27.83 -33.27 -26.36
C GLN A 127 -27.49 -34.67 -26.87
N THR A 128 -26.21 -35.02 -26.89
CA THR A 128 -25.73 -36.35 -27.34
C THR A 128 -26.22 -37.47 -26.42
N ALA A 129 -26.29 -37.20 -25.11
CA ALA A 129 -26.80 -38.13 -24.12
C ALA A 129 -28.34 -38.19 -24.02
N GLY A 130 -29.07 -37.32 -24.75
CA GLY A 130 -30.53 -37.20 -24.64
C GLY A 130 -31.00 -36.67 -23.28
N GLN A 131 -30.14 -35.95 -22.55
CA GLN A 131 -30.36 -35.52 -21.16
C GLN A 131 -30.81 -34.05 -21.01
N VAL A 132 -30.91 -33.28 -22.11
CA VAL A 132 -31.17 -31.83 -22.08
C VAL A 132 -32.41 -31.43 -21.26
N HIS A 133 -33.49 -32.22 -21.33
CA HIS A 133 -34.75 -31.95 -20.62
C HIS A 133 -34.94 -32.83 -19.38
N THR A 134 -33.87 -33.46 -18.91
CA THR A 134 -33.93 -34.29 -17.70
C THR A 134 -33.55 -33.47 -16.46
N PRO A 135 -34.06 -33.85 -15.27
CA PRO A 135 -33.64 -33.21 -14.01
C PRO A 135 -32.13 -33.18 -13.81
N ASP A 136 -31.44 -34.25 -14.22
CA ASP A 136 -29.97 -34.35 -14.15
C ASP A 136 -29.27 -33.35 -15.09
N GLY A 137 -29.74 -33.24 -16.34
CA GLY A 137 -29.23 -32.23 -17.28
C GLY A 137 -29.42 -30.80 -16.80
N HIS A 138 -30.61 -30.49 -16.27
CA HIS A 138 -30.89 -29.18 -15.67
C HIS A 138 -30.00 -28.89 -14.45
N ALA A 139 -29.78 -29.88 -13.58
CA ALA A 139 -28.90 -29.74 -12.42
C ALA A 139 -27.46 -29.45 -12.85
N ARG A 140 -26.94 -30.15 -13.86
CA ARG A 140 -25.57 -29.92 -14.38
C ARG A 140 -25.40 -28.51 -14.97
N ILE A 141 -26.39 -27.99 -15.68
CA ILE A 141 -26.38 -26.61 -16.20
C ILE A 141 -26.39 -25.61 -15.04
N ALA A 142 -27.28 -25.79 -14.07
CA ALA A 142 -27.40 -24.90 -12.91
C ALA A 142 -26.09 -24.83 -12.10
N VAL A 143 -25.39 -25.96 -11.94
CA VAL A 143 -24.07 -26.00 -11.27
C VAL A 143 -23.04 -25.14 -12.01
N LEU A 144 -23.01 -25.21 -13.35
CA LEU A 144 -22.08 -24.40 -14.14
C LEU A 144 -22.40 -22.91 -14.08
N GLU A 145 -23.69 -22.55 -14.08
CA GLU A 145 -24.15 -21.15 -13.92
C GLU A 145 -23.80 -20.58 -12.54
N ASP A 146 -23.97 -21.37 -11.48
CA ASP A 146 -23.60 -20.98 -10.12
C ASP A 146 -22.07 -20.80 -9.99
N GLU A 147 -21.27 -21.70 -10.56
CA GLU A 147 -19.81 -21.56 -10.60
C GLU A 147 -19.38 -20.27 -11.33
N LYS A 148 -20.05 -19.93 -12.44
CA LYS A 148 -19.83 -18.67 -13.17
C LYS A 148 -20.08 -17.48 -12.26
N LEU A 149 -21.23 -17.47 -11.58
CA LEU A 149 -21.64 -16.35 -10.75
C LEU A 149 -20.72 -16.17 -9.54
N GLN A 150 -20.40 -17.25 -8.83
CA GLN A 150 -19.55 -17.19 -7.64
C GLN A 150 -18.12 -16.73 -7.96
N SER A 151 -17.54 -17.23 -9.06
CA SER A 151 -16.21 -16.79 -9.49
C SER A 151 -16.20 -15.32 -9.90
N TYR A 152 -17.25 -14.84 -10.58
CA TYR A 152 -17.44 -13.44 -10.90
C TYR A 152 -17.58 -12.55 -9.65
N GLN A 153 -18.48 -12.90 -8.74
CA GLN A 153 -18.70 -12.16 -7.50
C GLN A 153 -17.43 -12.00 -6.68
N ARG A 154 -16.70 -13.09 -6.44
CA ARG A 154 -15.44 -13.06 -5.68
C ARG A 154 -14.41 -12.12 -6.30
N ARG A 155 -14.25 -12.17 -7.63
CA ARG A 155 -13.28 -11.31 -8.31
C ARG A 155 -13.74 -9.85 -8.37
N TYR A 156 -15.04 -9.62 -8.51
CA TYR A 156 -15.64 -8.29 -8.49
C TYR A 156 -15.48 -7.62 -7.13
N GLU A 157 -15.72 -8.34 -6.04
CA GLU A 157 -15.50 -7.85 -4.68
C GLU A 157 -14.06 -7.39 -4.48
N GLU A 158 -13.09 -8.19 -4.91
CA GLU A 158 -11.67 -7.85 -4.86
C GLU A 158 -11.34 -6.62 -5.71
N TYR A 159 -11.88 -6.54 -6.93
CA TYR A 159 -11.72 -5.39 -7.82
C TYR A 159 -12.21 -4.11 -7.15
N VAL A 160 -13.43 -4.12 -6.60
CA VAL A 160 -14.07 -2.97 -5.94
C VAL A 160 -13.31 -2.58 -4.67
N GLN A 161 -12.90 -3.54 -3.85
CA GLN A 161 -12.16 -3.25 -2.60
C GLN A 161 -10.85 -2.54 -2.90
N ILE A 162 -10.07 -3.05 -3.85
CA ILE A 162 -8.78 -2.45 -4.22
C ILE A 162 -8.99 -1.10 -4.92
N GLY A 163 -9.96 -1.00 -5.84
CA GLY A 163 -10.28 0.25 -6.55
C GLY A 163 -10.71 1.38 -5.60
N LYS A 164 -11.56 1.06 -4.62
CA LYS A 164 -11.94 2.01 -3.55
C LYS A 164 -10.75 2.43 -2.73
N GLY A 165 -9.89 1.50 -2.32
CA GLY A 165 -8.67 1.82 -1.56
C GLY A 165 -7.77 2.79 -2.32
N LEU A 166 -7.56 2.56 -3.62
CA LEU A 166 -6.74 3.45 -4.46
C LEU A 166 -7.39 4.84 -4.62
N THR A 167 -8.72 4.90 -4.74
CA THR A 167 -9.46 6.17 -4.81
C THR A 167 -9.35 6.97 -3.50
N GLU A 168 -9.48 6.30 -2.35
CA GLU A 168 -9.28 6.93 -1.05
C GLU A 168 -7.83 7.40 -0.84
N LEU A 169 -6.87 6.64 -1.35
CA LEU A 169 -5.46 7.01 -1.36
C LEU A 169 -5.22 8.28 -2.21
N LEU A 170 -5.84 8.40 -3.38
CA LEU A 170 -5.80 9.62 -4.20
C LEU A 170 -6.42 10.83 -3.50
N ALA A 171 -7.58 10.66 -2.86
CA ALA A 171 -8.25 11.73 -2.14
C ALA A 171 -7.46 12.19 -0.90
N GLY A 172 -6.75 11.27 -0.25
CA GLY A 172 -5.89 11.55 0.90
C GLY A 172 -4.64 12.37 0.57
N ASN A 173 -4.11 12.27 -0.66
CA ASN A 173 -2.94 13.01 -1.17
C ASN A 173 -3.31 14.32 -1.89
N SER A 174 -4.53 14.83 -1.71
CA SER A 174 -4.99 16.07 -2.35
C SER A 174 -5.12 17.24 -1.34
N LYS A 175 -4.29 17.27 -0.30
CA LYS A 175 -4.30 18.31 0.75
C LYS A 175 -2.93 18.91 0.96
#